data_AF-A0A9D8RKS8-F1
#
_entry.id   AF-A0A9D8RKS8-F1
#
_cell.length_a   1.000
_cell.length_b   1.000
_cell.length_c   1.000
_cell.angle_alpha   90.00
_cell.angle_beta   90.00
_cell.angle_gamma   90.00
#
_symmetry.space_group_name_H-M   'P 1'
#
loop_
_entity.id
_entity.type
_entity.pdbx_description
1 polymer ?
#
loop_
_entity_poly.entity_id
_entity_poly.type
_entity_poly.pdbx_seq_one_letter_code
_entity_poly.pdbx_strand_id
1 'polypeptide(L)'
;SFVLINSYDIIISFTYFVFLFSVGIKLFRRLYGERQQTEETLENRPQSAAEASESNPYQRLFTREGGRQLLRILGLTAVVVAVSAGVALLFAEQWFMVVFILMITTLGVACSFARRVREMDLSYDVGMYLIYIFSLTIASMADFSNLDLRGGINQLAFMVVAVFLSLLFHAIGCRALRVDADSMMISSVAFINSPPFVPMASAAMRNKRALVTGLGAGIVGYAAGNHIGVLMAHLLQML
;
A
#
# COMPACT_ATOMS: atom_id res chain seq x y z
N SER A 1 -17.61 -20.81 7.64
CA SER A 1 -16.90 -20.84 6.34
C SER A 1 -16.22 -19.52 5.99
N PHE A 2 -16.87 -18.35 6.14
CA PHE A 2 -16.25 -17.05 5.82
C PHE A 2 -15.08 -16.65 6.75
N VAL A 3 -15.22 -16.85 8.06
CA VAL A 3 -14.16 -16.55 9.05
C VAL A 3 -12.88 -17.35 8.78
N LEU A 4 -13.02 -18.64 8.42
CA LEU A 4 -11.89 -19.50 8.07
C LEU A 4 -11.16 -19.04 6.79
N ILE A 5 -11.91 -18.66 5.75
CA ILE A 5 -11.36 -18.12 4.50
C ILE A 5 -10.56 -16.83 4.76
N ASN A 6 -11.11 -15.93 5.58
CA ASN A 6 -10.44 -14.70 5.96
C ASN A 6 -9.15 -14.96 6.76
N SER A 7 -9.16 -15.90 7.70
CA SER A 7 -7.95 -16.31 8.43
C SER A 7 -6.88 -16.88 7.50
N TYR A 8 -7.25 -17.72 6.54
CA TYR A 8 -6.31 -18.24 5.54
C TYR A 8 -5.75 -17.14 4.63
N ASP A 9 -6.60 -16.21 4.19
CA ASP A 9 -6.19 -15.08 3.34
C ASP A 9 -5.16 -14.19 4.04
N ILE A 10 -5.35 -13.88 5.32
CA ILE A 10 -4.39 -13.09 6.11
C ILE A 10 -3.02 -13.79 6.17
N ILE A 11 -2.98 -15.11 6.40
CA ILE A 11 -1.73 -15.89 6.50
C ILE A 11 -1.00 -15.95 5.17
N ILE A 12 -1.75 -16.16 4.08
CA ILE A 12 -1.18 -16.25 2.74
C ILE A 12 -0.69 -14.88 2.30
N SER A 13 -1.47 -13.83 2.54
CA SER A 13 -1.07 -12.44 2.31
C SER A 13 0.18 -12.07 3.09
N PHE A 14 0.31 -12.49 4.35
CA PHE A 14 1.52 -12.28 5.15
C PHE A 14 2.72 -13.05 4.57
N THR A 15 2.54 -14.34 4.26
CA THR A 15 3.59 -15.18 3.68
C THR A 15 4.07 -14.63 2.34
N TYR A 16 3.13 -14.20 1.51
CA TYR A 16 3.36 -13.52 0.24
C TYR A 16 4.16 -12.22 0.44
N PHE A 17 3.78 -11.39 1.41
CA PHE A 17 4.45 -10.13 1.72
C PHE A 17 5.90 -10.36 2.16
N VAL A 18 6.14 -11.35 3.04
CA VAL A 18 7.49 -11.76 3.47
C VAL A 18 8.32 -12.27 2.28
N PHE A 19 7.74 -13.12 1.43
CA PHE A 19 8.39 -13.61 0.23
C PHE A 19 8.78 -12.47 -0.73
N LEU A 20 7.87 -11.52 -0.93
CA LEU A 20 8.04 -10.40 -1.85
C LEU A 20 9.15 -9.44 -1.37
N PHE A 21 9.25 -9.17 -0.07
CA PHE A 21 10.35 -8.35 0.48
C PHE A 21 11.69 -9.08 0.57
N SER A 22 11.67 -10.36 0.94
CA SER A 22 12.90 -11.14 1.12
C SER A 22 13.56 -11.48 -0.21
N VAL A 23 12.76 -12.02 -1.14
CA VAL A 23 13.23 -12.57 -2.41
C VAL A 23 12.74 -11.74 -3.59
N GLY A 24 11.48 -11.32 -3.58
CA GLY A 24 10.82 -10.62 -4.70
C GLY A 24 11.58 -9.38 -5.17
N ILE A 25 11.92 -8.45 -4.28
CA ILE A 25 12.63 -7.20 -4.67
C ILE A 25 13.93 -7.51 -5.43
N LYS A 26 14.76 -8.40 -4.89
CA LYS A 26 16.04 -8.76 -5.52
C LYS A 26 15.83 -9.53 -6.82
N LEU A 27 14.87 -10.45 -6.84
CA LEU A 27 14.57 -11.30 -8.00
C LEU A 27 14.04 -10.48 -9.17
N PHE A 28 13.03 -9.64 -8.94
CA PHE A 28 12.39 -8.85 -9.99
C PHE A 28 13.30 -7.72 -10.49
N ARG A 29 14.11 -7.10 -9.62
CA ARG A 29 15.16 -6.16 -10.08
C ARG A 29 16.20 -6.83 -10.96
N ARG A 30 16.59 -8.08 -10.66
CA ARG A 30 17.50 -8.85 -11.49
C ARG A 30 16.87 -9.27 -12.83
N LEU A 31 15.56 -9.54 -12.86
CA LEU A 31 14.86 -10.05 -14.04
C LEU A 31 14.39 -8.94 -14.99
N TYR A 32 13.96 -7.79 -14.47
CA TYR A 32 13.44 -6.65 -15.22
C TYR A 32 14.45 -5.51 -15.38
N GLY A 33 15.56 -5.55 -14.63
CA GLY A 33 16.52 -4.46 -14.52
C GLY A 33 16.04 -3.38 -13.53
N GLU A 34 16.99 -2.73 -12.85
CA GLU A 34 16.70 -1.45 -12.20
C GLU A 34 16.52 -0.40 -13.30
N ARG A 35 15.41 0.34 -13.27
CA ARG A 35 15.30 1.54 -14.09
C ARG A 35 16.37 2.49 -13.59
N GLN A 36 17.38 2.76 -14.42
CA GLN A 36 18.43 3.73 -14.14
C GLN A 36 17.79 5.00 -13.58
N GLN A 37 18.24 5.39 -12.39
CA GLN A 37 17.93 6.68 -11.82
C GLN A 37 18.41 7.74 -12.81
N THR A 38 17.49 8.41 -13.50
CA THR A 38 17.80 9.77 -13.95
C THR A 38 17.90 10.59 -12.66
N GLU A 39 19.14 10.75 -12.19
CA GLU A 39 19.53 11.55 -11.04
C GLU A 39 19.24 13.05 -11.19
N GLU A 40 18.65 13.51 -12.27
CA GLU A 40 18.32 14.92 -12.43
C GLU A 40 16.94 15.24 -11.85
N THR A 41 16.89 16.27 -11.00
CA THR A 41 15.73 16.92 -10.34
C THR A 41 15.42 16.56 -8.88
N LEU A 42 16.36 16.01 -8.10
CA LEU A 42 16.23 15.98 -6.62
C LEU A 42 17.41 16.61 -5.87
N GLU A 43 18.20 17.45 -6.54
CA GLU A 43 19.29 18.23 -5.94
C GLU A 43 18.82 19.36 -5.00
N ASN A 44 17.54 19.39 -4.57
CA ASN A 44 17.02 20.45 -3.69
C ASN A 44 15.95 19.99 -2.67
N ARG A 45 15.99 18.74 -2.20
CA ARG A 45 15.46 18.38 -0.87
C ARG A 45 16.52 17.54 -0.17
N PRO A 46 16.92 17.88 1.07
CA PRO A 46 18.03 17.24 1.71
C PRO A 46 17.82 15.72 1.72
N GLN A 47 18.80 15.04 1.17
CA GLN A 47 19.10 13.63 1.37
C GLN A 47 19.16 13.38 2.88
N SER A 48 18.02 13.01 3.47
CA SER A 48 17.93 12.62 4.88
C SER A 48 16.88 11.53 4.98
N ALA A 49 17.28 10.29 4.72
CA ALA A 49 16.52 9.09 5.08
C ALA A 49 17.27 7.78 4.81
N ALA A 50 18.31 7.77 3.95
CA ALA A 50 18.98 6.52 3.57
C ALA A 50 20.47 6.45 3.96
N GLU A 51 21.09 7.57 4.33
CA GLU A 51 22.46 7.64 4.86
C GLU A 51 22.50 8.55 6.09
N ALA A 52 22.07 8.02 7.23
CA ALA A 52 22.47 8.51 8.54
C ALA A 52 22.25 7.38 9.55
N SER A 53 23.30 6.57 9.72
CA SER A 53 23.51 5.94 11.02
C SER A 53 23.62 7.06 12.08
N GLU A 54 23.07 6.82 13.26
CA GLU A 54 23.23 7.55 14.55
C GLU A 54 22.15 8.52 15.08
N SER A 55 21.03 8.80 14.41
CA SER A 55 19.91 9.42 15.17
C SER A 55 18.54 8.91 14.74
N ASN A 56 17.75 8.49 15.72
CA ASN A 56 16.42 7.95 15.51
C ASN A 56 15.49 9.13 15.14
N PRO A 57 14.99 9.23 13.88
CA PRO A 57 14.26 10.41 13.39
C PRO A 57 13.01 10.72 14.22
N TYR A 58 12.44 9.72 14.88
CA TYR A 58 11.30 9.84 15.77
C TYR A 58 11.61 10.55 17.10
N GLN A 59 12.88 10.71 17.49
CA GLN A 59 13.25 11.47 18.70
C GLN A 59 12.87 12.95 18.58
N ARG A 60 12.87 13.50 17.36
CA ARG A 60 12.45 14.89 17.11
C ARG A 60 10.96 15.11 17.38
N LEU A 61 10.12 14.07 17.33
CA LEU A 61 8.69 14.15 17.66
C LEU A 61 8.44 14.44 19.16
N PHE A 62 9.34 14.00 20.04
CA PHE A 62 9.24 14.22 21.48
C PHE A 62 9.71 15.62 21.93
N THR A 63 10.23 16.45 21.02
CA THR A 63 10.60 17.83 21.34
C THR A 63 9.37 18.75 21.37
N ARG A 64 9.45 19.87 22.11
CA ARG A 64 8.35 20.87 22.19
C ARG A 64 7.95 21.45 20.83
N GLU A 65 8.91 21.57 19.92
CA GLU A 65 8.70 22.05 18.55
C GLU A 65 8.08 20.95 17.68
N GLY A 66 8.59 19.71 17.79
CA GLY A 66 8.05 18.53 17.10
C GLY A 66 6.60 18.24 17.48
N GLY A 67 6.23 18.33 18.76
CA GLY A 67 4.85 18.15 19.22
C GLY A 67 3.88 19.19 18.64
N ARG A 68 4.32 20.45 18.49
CA ARG A 68 3.50 21.50 17.86
C ARG A 68 3.33 21.26 16.36
N GLN A 69 4.36 20.76 15.69
CA GLN A 69 4.30 20.40 14.29
C GLN A 69 3.42 19.16 14.07
N LEU A 70 3.53 18.15 14.93
CA LEU A 70 2.68 16.96 14.94
C LEU A 70 1.21 17.33 15.06
N LEU A 71 0.85 18.22 16.00
CA LEU A 71 -0.53 18.67 16.17
C LEU A 71 -1.05 19.36 14.91
N ARG A 72 -0.23 20.17 14.24
CA ARG A 72 -0.60 20.81 12.96
C ARG A 72 -0.79 19.78 11.84
N ILE A 73 0.09 18.79 11.74
CA ILE A 73 0.01 17.72 10.75
C ILE A 73 -1.28 16.92 10.97
N LEU A 74 -1.51 16.44 12.20
CA LEU A 74 -2.70 15.68 12.55
C LEU A 74 -3.99 16.49 12.36
N GLY A 75 -3.99 17.76 12.75
CA GLY A 75 -5.13 18.66 12.56
C GLY A 75 -5.45 18.87 11.07
N LEU A 76 -4.43 19.12 10.24
CA LEU A 76 -4.63 19.25 8.79
C LEU A 76 -5.13 17.94 8.18
N THR A 77 -4.54 16.81 8.54
CA THR A 77 -4.98 15.48 8.07
C THR A 77 -6.43 15.21 8.46
N ALA A 78 -6.82 15.52 9.69
CA ALA A 78 -8.20 15.35 10.16
C ALA A 78 -9.18 16.21 9.35
N VAL A 79 -8.83 17.46 9.05
CA VAL A 79 -9.65 18.35 8.20
C VAL A 79 -9.78 17.78 6.79
N VAL A 80 -8.68 17.35 6.18
CA VAL A 80 -8.69 16.78 4.82
C VAL A 80 -9.52 15.50 4.77
N VAL A 81 -9.38 14.62 5.76
CA VAL A 81 -10.20 13.40 5.89
C VAL A 81 -11.67 13.74 6.07
N ALA A 82 -12.00 14.67 6.97
CA ALA A 82 -13.39 15.06 7.23
C ALA A 82 -14.07 15.66 6.00
N VAL A 83 -13.37 16.54 5.26
CA VAL A 83 -13.88 17.10 4.01
C VAL A 83 -14.05 16.01 2.95
N SER A 84 -13.06 15.12 2.80
CA SER A 84 -13.12 14.03 1.82
C SER A 84 -14.25 13.05 2.12
N ALA A 85 -14.42 12.65 3.38
CA ALA A 85 -15.50 11.77 3.82
C ALA A 85 -16.85 12.47 3.68
N GLY A 86 -16.97 13.74 4.09
CA GLY A 86 -18.19 14.53 3.95
C GLY A 86 -18.67 14.62 2.50
N VAL A 87 -17.74 14.80 1.56
CA VAL A 87 -18.07 14.77 0.12
C VAL A 87 -18.44 13.37 -0.34
N ALA A 88 -17.69 12.33 0.09
CA ALA A 88 -17.96 10.95 -0.31
C ALA A 88 -19.35 10.45 0.17
N LEU A 89 -19.82 10.90 1.34
CA LEU A 89 -21.14 10.56 1.89
C LEU A 89 -22.31 11.15 1.07
N LEU A 90 -22.06 12.14 0.20
CA LEU A 90 -23.09 12.68 -0.70
C LEU A 90 -23.37 11.75 -1.90
N PHE A 91 -22.50 10.76 -2.14
CA PHE A 91 -22.62 9.80 -3.23
C PHE A 91 -23.15 8.46 -2.73
N ALA A 92 -23.64 7.62 -3.65
CA ALA A 92 -24.08 6.27 -3.33
C ALA A 92 -22.95 5.43 -2.69
N GLU A 93 -23.30 4.54 -1.77
CA GLU A 93 -22.34 3.72 -0.99
C GLU A 93 -21.35 2.95 -1.89
N GLN A 94 -21.80 2.50 -3.06
CA GLN A 94 -20.97 1.81 -4.05
C GLN A 94 -19.78 2.65 -4.57
N TRP A 95 -19.91 3.98 -4.60
CA TRP A 95 -18.87 4.91 -5.05
C TRP A 95 -18.11 5.56 -3.90
N PHE A 96 -18.54 5.36 -2.66
CA PHE A 96 -17.99 6.03 -1.47
C PHE A 96 -16.47 5.89 -1.42
N MET A 97 -15.95 4.66 -1.53
CA MET A 97 -14.52 4.40 -1.41
C MET A 97 -13.71 5.05 -2.56
N VAL A 98 -14.25 5.05 -3.77
CA VAL A 98 -13.60 5.66 -4.94
C VAL A 98 -13.54 7.18 -4.80
N VAL A 99 -14.66 7.82 -4.48
CA VAL A 99 -14.75 9.27 -4.29
C VAL A 99 -13.90 9.70 -3.10
N PHE A 100 -13.95 8.96 -1.99
CA PHE A 100 -13.17 9.25 -0.79
C PHE A 100 -11.67 9.26 -1.07
N ILE A 101 -11.13 8.24 -1.74
CA ILE A 101 -9.70 8.15 -2.03
C ILE A 101 -9.27 9.20 -3.08
N LEU A 102 -10.09 9.49 -4.09
CA LEU A 102 -9.77 10.55 -5.06
C LEU A 102 -9.78 11.93 -4.42
N MET A 103 -10.74 12.20 -3.54
CA MET A 103 -10.80 13.48 -2.81
C MET A 103 -9.63 13.64 -1.86
N ILE A 104 -9.32 12.62 -1.04
CA ILE A 104 -8.23 12.73 -0.07
C ILE A 104 -6.86 12.88 -0.75
N THR A 105 -6.65 12.21 -1.89
CA THR A 105 -5.41 12.36 -2.68
C THR A 105 -5.35 13.70 -3.40
N THR A 106 -6.44 14.16 -4.00
CA THR A 106 -6.50 15.46 -4.69
C THR A 106 -6.30 16.61 -3.69
N LEU A 107 -7.00 16.60 -2.56
CA LEU A 107 -6.79 17.59 -1.49
C LEU A 107 -5.40 17.46 -0.87
N GLY A 108 -4.89 16.25 -0.68
CA GLY A 108 -3.53 16.02 -0.18
C GLY A 108 -2.46 16.63 -1.10
N VAL A 109 -2.58 16.44 -2.41
CA VAL A 109 -1.72 17.06 -3.42
C VAL A 109 -1.90 18.57 -3.45
N ALA A 110 -3.15 19.06 -3.40
CA ALA A 110 -3.45 20.49 -3.34
C ALA A 110 -2.80 21.16 -2.11
N CYS A 111 -2.93 20.55 -0.93
CA CYS A 111 -2.27 20.99 0.30
C CYS A 111 -0.75 20.93 0.19
N SER A 112 -0.18 20.01 -0.59
CA SER A 112 1.27 19.90 -0.80
C SER A 112 1.87 21.14 -1.50
N PHE A 113 1.08 21.89 -2.27
CA PHE A 113 1.53 23.16 -2.87
C PHE A 113 1.68 24.29 -1.84
N ALA A 114 1.00 24.20 -0.69
CA ALA A 114 1.13 25.21 0.34
C ALA A 114 2.52 25.13 0.99
N ARG A 115 3.27 26.23 0.92
CA ARG A 115 4.65 26.32 1.47
C ARG A 115 4.75 25.88 2.93
N ARG A 116 3.75 26.24 3.75
CA ARG A 116 3.64 25.84 5.17
C ARG A 116 3.48 24.34 5.38
N VAL A 117 2.92 23.61 4.42
CA VAL A 117 2.75 22.14 4.48
C VAL A 117 4.01 21.47 3.93
N ARG A 118 4.58 22.01 2.86
CA ARG A 118 5.79 21.49 2.24
C ARG A 118 7.02 21.57 3.14
N GLU A 119 7.11 22.61 3.98
CA GLU A 119 8.19 22.81 4.96
C GLU A 119 8.00 21.95 6.22
N MET A 120 6.95 21.13 6.31
CA MET A 120 6.76 20.23 7.45
C MET A 120 7.55 18.93 7.28
N ASP A 121 8.83 18.96 7.61
CA ASP A 121 9.75 17.82 7.46
C ASP A 121 9.28 16.56 8.21
N LEU A 122 8.61 16.71 9.37
CA LEU A 122 8.10 15.60 10.18
C LEU A 122 6.88 14.88 9.56
N SER A 123 6.21 15.45 8.56
CA SER A 123 4.96 14.87 8.02
C SER A 123 5.17 13.49 7.42
N TYR A 124 6.30 13.28 6.75
CA TYR A 124 6.64 11.99 6.15
C TYR A 124 6.89 10.93 7.22
N ASP A 125 7.67 11.27 8.25
CA ASP A 125 8.01 10.35 9.34
C ASP A 125 6.78 9.96 10.16
N VAL A 126 5.89 10.92 10.46
CA VAL A 126 4.62 10.67 11.13
C VAL A 126 3.73 9.75 10.30
N GLY A 127 3.62 10.02 8.99
CA GLY A 127 2.85 9.17 8.07
C GLY A 127 3.36 7.73 8.06
N MET A 128 4.68 7.55 7.89
CA MET A 128 5.31 6.22 7.91
C MET A 128 5.11 5.50 9.24
N TYR A 129 5.23 6.22 10.37
CA TYR A 129 4.99 5.65 11.70
C TYR A 129 3.56 5.14 11.88
N LEU A 130 2.56 5.92 11.45
CA LEU A 130 1.16 5.51 11.51
C LEU A 130 0.90 4.28 10.63
N ILE A 131 1.53 4.20 9.46
CA ILE A 131 1.39 3.05 8.56
C ILE A 131 2.05 1.80 9.17
N TYR A 132 3.18 1.95 9.87
CA TYR A 132 3.78 0.86 10.64
C TYR A 132 2.86 0.34 11.74
N ILE A 133 2.26 1.25 12.54
CA ILE A 133 1.30 0.86 13.58
C ILE A 133 0.08 0.17 12.96
N PHE A 134 -0.50 0.75 11.92
CA PHE A 134 -1.64 0.16 11.21
C PHE A 134 -1.33 -1.27 10.74
N SER A 135 -0.18 -1.45 10.06
CA SER A 135 0.25 -2.76 9.58
C SER A 135 0.44 -3.76 10.72
N LEU A 136 1.03 -3.31 11.84
CA LEU A 136 1.21 -4.13 13.04
C LEU A 136 -0.13 -4.53 13.67
N THR A 137 -1.09 -3.61 13.74
CA THR A 137 -2.43 -3.90 14.26
C THR A 137 -3.17 -4.92 13.39
N ILE A 138 -3.14 -4.77 12.06
CA ILE A 138 -3.73 -5.75 11.14
C ILE A 138 -3.07 -7.12 11.30
N ALA A 139 -1.74 -7.16 11.39
CA ALA A 139 -1.01 -8.41 11.64
C ALA A 139 -1.41 -9.05 12.98
N SER A 140 -1.67 -8.24 14.02
CA SER A 140 -2.09 -8.74 15.34
C SER A 140 -3.52 -9.27 15.37
N MET A 141 -4.38 -8.87 14.42
CA MET A 141 -5.73 -9.41 14.27
C MET A 141 -5.75 -10.79 13.58
N ALA A 142 -4.60 -11.28 13.11
CA ALA A 142 -4.49 -12.62 12.53
C ALA A 142 -4.71 -13.67 13.64
N ASP A 143 -5.88 -14.33 13.60
CA ASP A 143 -6.20 -15.43 14.52
C ASP A 143 -5.75 -16.77 13.95
N PHE A 144 -4.72 -17.35 14.57
CA PHE A 144 -4.16 -18.67 14.24
C PHE A 144 -4.84 -19.82 14.99
N SER A 145 -5.70 -19.53 15.97
CA SER A 145 -6.32 -20.55 16.85
C SER A 145 -7.39 -21.39 16.16
N ASN A 146 -7.95 -20.91 15.05
CA ASN A 146 -8.96 -21.60 14.26
C ASN A 146 -8.38 -22.33 13.02
N LEU A 147 -7.06 -22.49 12.93
CA LEU A 147 -6.41 -23.18 11.80
C LEU A 147 -6.53 -24.69 11.93
N ASP A 148 -7.64 -25.24 11.43
CA ASP A 148 -7.71 -26.68 11.19
C ASP A 148 -6.91 -27.05 9.93
N LEU A 149 -5.61 -27.26 10.13
CA LEU A 149 -4.64 -27.65 9.09
C LEU A 149 -4.97 -29.01 8.47
N ARG A 150 -5.79 -29.86 9.12
CA ARG A 150 -6.14 -31.19 8.61
C ARG A 150 -7.32 -31.17 7.65
N GLY A 151 -8.32 -30.30 7.87
CA GLY A 151 -9.48 -30.14 7.00
C GLY A 151 -9.31 -29.11 5.88
N GLY A 152 -8.46 -28.09 6.07
CA GLY A 152 -8.37 -26.93 5.18
C GLY A 152 -7.18 -26.91 4.21
N ILE A 153 -6.35 -27.96 4.15
CA ILE A 153 -5.12 -27.96 3.35
C ILE A 153 -5.36 -27.73 1.85
N ASN A 154 -6.48 -28.24 1.31
CA ASN A 154 -6.86 -28.01 -0.08
C ASN A 154 -7.23 -26.54 -0.34
N GLN A 155 -7.90 -25.88 0.60
CA GLN A 155 -8.28 -24.47 0.48
C GLN A 155 -7.04 -23.57 0.55
N LEU A 156 -6.12 -23.88 1.46
CA LEU A 156 -4.84 -23.19 1.60
C LEU A 156 -3.98 -23.39 0.35
N ALA A 157 -3.86 -24.62 -0.15
CA ALA A 157 -3.12 -24.90 -1.37
C ALA A 157 -3.71 -24.17 -2.58
N PHE A 158 -5.05 -24.16 -2.71
CA PHE A 158 -5.72 -23.42 -3.77
C PHE A 158 -5.40 -21.92 -3.72
N MET A 159 -5.49 -21.29 -2.55
CA MET A 159 -5.18 -19.86 -2.40
C MET A 159 -3.70 -19.55 -2.66
N VAL A 160 -2.78 -20.38 -2.16
CA VAL A 160 -1.34 -20.22 -2.45
C VAL A 160 -1.11 -20.30 -3.95
N VAL A 161 -1.63 -21.33 -4.62
CA VAL A 161 -1.50 -21.47 -6.07
C VAL A 161 -2.13 -20.27 -6.77
N ALA A 162 -3.32 -19.84 -6.39
CA ALA A 162 -4.00 -18.69 -6.99
C ALA A 162 -3.18 -17.39 -6.86
N VAL A 163 -2.61 -17.11 -5.69
CA VAL A 163 -1.81 -15.90 -5.43
C VAL A 163 -0.47 -15.92 -6.17
N PHE A 164 0.23 -17.05 -6.16
CA PHE A 164 1.52 -17.16 -6.87
C PHE A 164 1.33 -17.22 -8.38
N LEU A 165 0.25 -17.85 -8.86
CA LEU A 165 -0.11 -17.88 -10.27
C LEU A 165 -0.55 -16.50 -10.75
N SER A 166 -1.31 -15.75 -9.96
CA SER A 166 -1.66 -14.36 -10.29
C SER A 166 -0.43 -13.46 -10.34
N LEU A 167 0.51 -13.62 -9.41
CA LEU A 167 1.82 -12.93 -9.46
C LEU A 167 2.58 -13.30 -10.75
N LEU A 168 2.58 -14.57 -11.16
CA LEU A 168 3.24 -15.01 -12.38
C LEU A 168 2.61 -14.38 -13.63
N PHE A 169 1.27 -14.40 -13.73
CA PHE A 169 0.56 -13.76 -14.84
C PHE A 169 0.78 -12.25 -14.87
N HIS A 170 0.72 -11.60 -13.71
CA HIS A 170 0.99 -10.16 -13.57
C HIS A 170 2.42 -9.82 -14.01
N ALA A 171 3.40 -10.64 -13.59
CA ALA A 171 4.78 -10.50 -14.01
C ALA A 171 4.90 -10.61 -15.53
N ILE A 172 4.38 -11.68 -16.14
CA ILE A 172 4.44 -11.89 -17.59
C ILE A 172 3.79 -10.72 -18.35
N GLY A 173 2.62 -10.25 -17.90
CA GLY A 173 1.95 -9.08 -18.47
C GLY A 173 2.78 -7.81 -18.35
N CYS A 174 3.36 -7.55 -17.18
CA CYS A 174 4.27 -6.42 -16.96
C CYS A 174 5.51 -6.51 -17.86
N ARG A 175 6.03 -7.72 -18.12
CA ARG A 175 7.18 -7.91 -19.02
C ARG A 175 6.82 -7.61 -20.47
N ALA A 176 5.65 -8.04 -20.93
CA ALA A 176 5.16 -7.73 -22.26
C ALA A 176 4.98 -6.20 -22.45
N LEU A 177 4.52 -5.51 -21.41
CA LEU A 177 4.31 -4.06 -21.40
C LEU A 177 5.57 -3.24 -21.05
N ARG A 178 6.72 -3.89 -20.83
CA ARG A 178 8.01 -3.27 -20.46
C ARG A 178 7.91 -2.38 -19.21
N VAL A 179 7.14 -2.82 -18.22
CA VAL A 179 7.03 -2.16 -16.91
C VAL A 179 8.30 -2.42 -16.09
N ASP A 180 8.76 -1.43 -15.33
CA ASP A 180 9.91 -1.56 -14.45
C ASP A 180 9.65 -2.46 -13.23
N ALA A 181 10.73 -3.04 -12.69
CA ALA A 181 10.68 -3.94 -11.54
C ALA A 181 9.93 -3.32 -10.35
N ASP A 182 10.19 -2.04 -10.07
CA ASP A 182 9.64 -1.37 -8.90
C ASP A 182 8.14 -1.08 -9.06
N SER A 183 7.69 -0.68 -10.25
CA SER A 183 6.27 -0.48 -10.55
C SER A 183 5.48 -1.79 -10.59
N MET A 184 6.09 -2.88 -11.09
CA MET A 184 5.46 -4.21 -11.08
C MET A 184 5.29 -4.72 -9.63
N MET A 185 6.32 -4.57 -8.80
CA MET A 185 6.29 -4.98 -7.40
C MET A 185 5.28 -4.17 -6.59
N ILE A 186 5.30 -2.85 -6.72
CA ILE A 186 4.43 -1.98 -5.94
C ILE A 186 2.95 -2.15 -6.33
N SER A 187 2.66 -2.39 -7.61
CA SER A 187 1.30 -2.69 -8.07
C SER A 187 0.83 -4.05 -7.58
N SER A 188 1.71 -5.06 -7.55
CA SER A 188 1.38 -6.38 -7.02
C SER A 188 1.03 -6.33 -5.53
N VAL A 189 1.78 -5.57 -4.73
CA VAL A 189 1.44 -5.29 -3.33
C VAL A 189 0.08 -4.60 -3.21
N ALA A 190 -0.18 -3.61 -4.06
CA ALA A 190 -1.45 -2.90 -4.05
C ALA A 190 -2.65 -3.81 -4.35
N PHE A 191 -2.48 -4.75 -5.29
CA PHE A 191 -3.55 -5.68 -5.71
C PHE A 191 -3.81 -6.81 -4.73
N ILE A 192 -2.77 -7.37 -4.11
CA ILE A 192 -2.91 -8.54 -3.22
C ILE A 192 -3.06 -8.11 -1.76
N ASN A 193 -2.20 -7.21 -1.27
CA ASN A 193 -2.16 -6.83 0.14
C ASN A 193 -3.01 -5.60 0.46
N SER A 194 -3.58 -4.94 -0.54
CA SER A 194 -4.35 -3.69 -0.47
C SER A 194 -3.50 -2.41 -0.60
N PRO A 195 -4.10 -1.31 -1.12
CA PRO A 195 -3.43 -0.02 -1.30
C PRO A 195 -2.75 0.56 -0.04
N PRO A 196 -3.27 0.38 1.21
CA PRO A 196 -2.62 0.90 2.41
C PRO A 196 -1.21 0.35 2.69
N PHE A 197 -0.84 -0.79 2.10
CA PHE A 197 0.49 -1.40 2.26
C PHE A 197 1.51 -0.90 1.21
N VAL A 198 1.07 -0.13 0.22
CA VAL A 198 1.95 0.46 -0.81
C VAL A 198 3.04 1.37 -0.21
N PRO A 199 2.74 2.29 0.73
CA PRO A 199 3.78 3.14 1.32
C PRO A 199 4.88 2.35 2.03
N MET A 200 4.50 1.29 2.76
CA MET A 200 5.42 0.36 3.40
C MET A 200 6.38 -0.26 2.39
N ALA A 201 5.81 -0.79 1.30
CA ALA A 201 6.59 -1.44 0.26
C ALA A 201 7.52 -0.45 -0.45
N SER A 202 7.04 0.75 -0.75
CA SER A 202 7.86 1.80 -1.37
C SER A 202 9.06 2.21 -0.51
N ALA A 203 8.87 2.24 0.81
CA ALA A 203 9.93 2.56 1.76
C ALA A 203 10.95 1.42 1.85
N ALA A 204 10.48 0.16 1.92
CA ALA A 204 11.35 -1.02 1.91
C ALA A 204 12.17 -1.12 0.61
N MET A 205 11.59 -0.74 -0.52
CA MET A 205 12.25 -0.69 -1.83
C MET A 205 13.16 0.52 -2.01
N ARG A 206 13.14 1.48 -1.08
CA ARG A 206 13.82 2.78 -1.18
C ARG A 206 13.42 3.59 -2.42
N ASN A 207 12.19 3.42 -2.91
CA ASN A 207 11.67 4.13 -4.07
C ASN A 207 10.34 4.81 -3.74
N LYS A 208 10.42 6.05 -3.26
CA LYS A 208 9.25 6.86 -2.91
C LYS A 208 8.43 7.28 -4.14
N ARG A 209 8.97 7.27 -5.36
CA ARG A 209 8.20 7.60 -6.57
C ARG A 209 7.20 6.49 -6.91
N ALA A 210 7.51 5.26 -6.54
CA ALA A 210 6.62 4.11 -6.72
C ALA A 210 5.33 4.20 -5.88
N LEU A 211 5.26 5.08 -4.87
CA LEU A 211 4.03 5.33 -4.10
C LEU A 211 2.86 5.71 -4.99
N VAL A 212 3.09 6.65 -5.93
CA VAL A 212 2.04 7.20 -6.78
C VAL A 212 1.51 6.11 -7.73
N THR A 213 2.40 5.33 -8.32
CA THR A 213 2.03 4.23 -9.21
C THR A 213 1.33 3.10 -8.46
N GLY A 214 1.80 2.73 -7.28
CA GLY A 214 1.16 1.68 -6.47
C GLY A 214 -0.23 2.06 -5.96
N LEU A 215 -0.40 3.29 -5.44
CA LEU A 215 -1.71 3.76 -4.98
C LEU A 215 -2.70 3.89 -6.14
N GLY A 216 -2.25 4.45 -7.27
CA GLY A 216 -3.08 4.55 -8.48
C GLY A 216 -3.52 3.18 -9.00
N ALA A 217 -2.58 2.24 -9.12
CA ALA A 217 -2.88 0.86 -9.51
C ALA A 217 -3.90 0.23 -8.54
N GLY A 218 -3.69 0.36 -7.23
CA GLY A 218 -4.57 -0.20 -6.21
C GLY A 218 -6.02 0.27 -6.31
N ILE A 219 -6.26 1.57 -6.58
CA ILE A 219 -7.61 2.13 -6.73
C ILE A 219 -8.30 1.55 -7.97
N VAL A 220 -7.60 1.55 -9.11
CA VAL A 220 -8.13 0.99 -10.36
C VAL A 220 -8.40 -0.50 -10.22
N GLY A 221 -7.49 -1.22 -9.57
CA GLY A 221 -7.63 -2.65 -9.27
C GLY A 221 -8.83 -2.95 -8.39
N TYR A 222 -9.07 -2.14 -7.34
CA TYR A 222 -10.24 -2.30 -6.47
C TYR A 222 -11.55 -2.14 -7.24
N ALA A 223 -11.67 -1.08 -8.06
CA ALA A 223 -12.85 -0.83 -8.87
C ALA A 223 -13.09 -1.96 -9.88
N ALA A 224 -12.05 -2.34 -10.63
CA ALA A 224 -12.13 -3.43 -11.60
C ALA A 224 -12.46 -4.77 -10.93
N GLY A 225 -11.79 -5.07 -9.81
CA GLY A 225 -11.98 -6.29 -9.04
C GLY A 225 -13.40 -6.44 -8.51
N ASN A 226 -14.00 -5.37 -7.98
CA ASN A 226 -15.40 -5.41 -7.54
C ASN A 226 -16.37 -5.74 -8.68
N HIS A 227 -16.23 -5.09 -9.84
CA HIS A 227 -17.12 -5.35 -10.97
C HIS A 227 -16.95 -6.75 -11.56
N ILE A 228 -15.69 -7.18 -11.76
CA ILE A 228 -15.39 -8.52 -12.29
C ILE A 228 -15.81 -9.60 -11.28
N GLY A 229 -15.63 -9.36 -9.98
CA GLY A 229 -16.01 -10.28 -8.91
C GLY A 229 -17.52 -10.53 -8.87
N VAL A 230 -18.34 -9.46 -8.95
CA VAL A 230 -19.80 -9.59 -9.04
C VAL A 230 -20.21 -10.34 -10.32
N LEU A 231 -19.58 -10.02 -11.45
CA LEU A 231 -19.86 -10.70 -12.72
C LEU A 231 -19.53 -12.20 -12.64
N MET A 232 -18.40 -12.57 -12.04
CA MET A 232 -18.05 -13.98 -11.82
C MET A 232 -18.97 -14.67 -10.83
N ALA A 233 -19.40 -14.00 -9.77
CA ALA A 233 -20.37 -14.55 -8.84
C ALA A 233 -21.69 -14.91 -9.54
N HIS A 234 -22.18 -14.03 -10.42
CA HIS A 234 -23.37 -14.32 -11.21
C HIS A 234 -23.14 -15.42 -12.25
N LEU A 235 -22.00 -15.44 -12.94
CA LEU A 235 -21.67 -16.47 -13.91
C LEU A 235 -21.60 -17.86 -13.27
N LEU A 236 -20.97 -17.96 -12.09
CA LEU A 236 -20.87 -19.20 -11.32
C LEU A 236 -22.21 -19.65 -10.74
N GLN A 237 -23.13 -18.73 -10.45
CA GLN A 237 -24.50 -19.10 -10.03
C GLN A 237 -25.34 -19.65 -11.17
N MET A 238 -25.02 -19.31 -12.42
CA MET A 238 -25.72 -19.82 -13.61
C MET A 238 -25.21 -21.19 -14.07
N LEU A 239 -24.08 -21.66 -13.55
CA LEU A 239 -23.35 -22.86 -13.98
C LEU A 239 -23.53 -23.99 -12.96
#